data_AF-A0A3S3QS84-F1
#
_entry.id   AF-A0A3S3QS84-F1
#
_cell.length_a   1.000
_cell.length_b   1.000
_cell.length_c   1.000
_cell.angle_alpha   90.00
_cell.angle_beta   90.00
_cell.angle_gamma   90.00
#
_symmetry.space_group_name_H-M   'P 1'
#
loop_
_entity.id
_entity.type
_entity.pdbx_description
1 polymer ?
#
loop_
_entity_poly.entity_id
_entity_poly.type
_entity_poly.pdbx_seq_one_letter_code
_entity_poly.pdbx_strand_id
1 'polypeptide(L)' 'MEDKLLIADTKDILDAFVDNGLHKEFAIYCQFPHSHKVIYDIRIREVRSIEFNDGFRLQRK' A
#
# COMPACT_ATOMS: atom_id res chain seq x y z
N MET A 1 3.71 -2.63 20.40
CA MET A 1 4.42 -3.07 19.17
C MET A 1 4.42 -1.87 18.25
N GLU A 2 5.59 -1.36 17.87
CA GLU A 2 5.68 -0.27 16.89
C GLU A 2 5.06 -0.75 15.58
N ASP A 3 3.91 -0.20 15.20
CA ASP A 3 3.34 -0.39 13.87
C ASP A 3 4.33 0.24 12.89
N LYS A 4 5.25 -0.56 12.36
CA LYS A 4 6.24 -0.12 11.38
C LYS A 4 5.51 0.25 10.09
N LEU A 5 5.29 1.55 9.91
CA LEU A 5 4.81 2.13 8.67
C LEU A 5 5.98 2.19 7.69
N LEU A 6 5.86 1.49 6.57
CA LEU A 6 6.80 1.61 5.46
C LEU A 6 6.47 2.84 4.63
N ILE A 7 7.48 3.44 4.01
CA ILE A 7 7.30 4.57 3.10
C ILE A 7 7.71 4.14 1.70
N ALA A 8 6.81 4.31 0.73
CA ALA A 8 7.07 4.11 -0.69
C ALA A 8 7.18 5.48 -1.37
N ASP A 9 8.39 5.85 -1.79
CA ASP A 9 8.62 7.06 -2.57
C ASP A 9 8.26 6.87 -4.06
N THR A 10 8.35 5.63 -4.56
CA THR A 10 8.07 5.27 -5.96
C THR A 10 7.06 4.13 -6.07
N LYS A 11 6.44 4.02 -7.25
CA LYS A 11 5.52 2.91 -7.57
C LYS A 11 6.20 1.55 -7.50
N ASP A 12 7.45 1.45 -7.93
CA ASP A 12 8.21 0.19 -7.88
C ASP A 12 8.33 -0.38 -6.46
N ILE A 13 8.42 0.48 -5.43
CA ILE A 13 8.43 0.04 -4.03
C ILE A 13 7.07 -0.52 -3.63
N LEU A 14 5.98 0.11 -4.07
CA LEU A 14 4.63 -0.38 -3.81
C LEU A 14 4.36 -1.69 -4.54
N ASP A 15 4.76 -1.82 -5.81
CA ASP A 15 4.67 -3.07 -6.57
C ASP A 15 5.46 -4.18 -5.87
N ALA A 16 6.73 -3.94 -5.51
CA ALA A 16 7.52 -4.91 -4.77
C ALA A 16 6.91 -5.27 -3.41
N PHE A 17 6.33 -4.30 -2.70
CA PHE A 17 5.62 -4.51 -1.44
C PHE A 17 4.40 -5.42 -1.60
N VAL A 18 3.68 -5.29 -2.71
CA VAL A 18 2.53 -6.13 -3.04
C VAL A 18 2.99 -7.52 -3.49
N ASP A 19 3.94 -7.62 -4.42
CA ASP A 19 4.50 -8.87 -4.97
C ASP A 19 5.10 -9.77 -3.88
N ASN A 20 5.80 -9.17 -2.91
CA ASN A 20 6.39 -9.92 -1.78
C ASN A 20 5.35 -10.29 -0.70
N GLY A 21 4.09 -9.91 -0.85
CA GLY A 21 3.03 -10.22 0.13
C GLY A 21 3.09 -9.40 1.43
N LEU A 22 3.98 -8.41 1.52
CA LEU A 22 4.18 -7.59 2.72
C LEU A 22 2.93 -6.76 3.08
N HIS A 23 2.10 -6.47 2.08
CA HIS A 23 0.81 -5.79 2.22
C HIS A 23 -0.17 -6.46 3.20
N LYS A 24 0.03 -7.74 3.53
CA LYS A 24 -0.80 -8.49 4.49
C LYS A 24 -0.42 -8.19 5.94
N GLU A 25 0.84 -7.87 6.18
CA GLU A 25 1.42 -7.79 7.52
C GLU A 25 1.81 -6.37 7.92
N PHE A 26 2.12 -5.50 6.95
CA PHE A 26 2.62 -4.15 7.21
C PHE A 26 1.71 -3.09 6.61
N ALA A 27 1.78 -1.88 7.17
CA ALA A 27 1.19 -0.69 6.59
C ALA A 27 2.23 0.03 5.72
N ILE A 28 1.79 0.63 4.63
CA ILE A 28 2.65 1.45 3.76
C ILE A 28 2.00 2.79 3.43
N TYR A 29 2.80 3.86 3.42
CA TYR A 29 2.42 5.18 2.96
C TYR A 29 3.17 5.50 1.66
N CYS A 30 2.42 5.82 0.61
CA CYS A 30 2.92 6.14 -0.71
C CYS A 30 3.03 7.67 -0.85
N GLN A 31 4.23 8.18 -1.12
CA GLN A 31 4.50 9.61 -1.31
C GLN A 31 4.09 10.12 -2.70
N PHE A 32 3.38 9.30 -3.47
CA PHE A 32 2.82 9.58 -4.79
C PHE A 32 1.31 9.34 -4.78
N PRO A 33 0.56 9.99 -5.69
CA PRO A 33 -0.89 9.86 -5.74
C PRO A 33 -1.31 8.46 -6.16
N HIS A 34 -2.47 8.01 -5.66
CA HIS A 34 -3.02 6.73 -6.06
C HIS A 34 -3.23 6.65 -7.58
N SER A 35 -3.12 5.44 -8.12
CA SER A 35 -3.38 5.18 -9.54
C SER A 35 -4.44 4.10 -9.66
N HIS A 36 -5.51 4.37 -10.41
CA HIS A 36 -6.62 3.42 -10.62
C HIS A 36 -6.14 2.06 -11.14
N LYS A 37 -5.07 2.03 -11.93
CA LYS A 37 -4.48 0.78 -12.44
C LYS A 37 -3.91 -0.08 -11.31
N VAL A 38 -3.22 0.54 -10.36
CA VAL A 38 -2.62 -0.14 -9.19
C VAL A 38 -3.70 -0.66 -8.25
N ILE A 39 -4.76 0.12 -8.02
CA ILE A 39 -5.88 -0.28 -7.17
C ILE A 39 -6.62 -1.50 -7.74
N TYR A 40 -6.72 -1.61 -9.07
CA TYR A 40 -7.38 -2.75 -9.72
C TYR A 40 -6.55 -4.03 -9.66
N ASP A 41 -5.22 -3.91 -9.71
CA ASP A 41 -4.29 -5.03 -9.67
C ASP A 41 -4.13 -5.61 -8.25
N ILE A 42 -4.09 -4.72 -7.25
CA ILE A 42 -4.13 -5.09 -5.84
C ILE A 42 -5.54 -5.62 -5.54
N ARG A 43 -5.75 -6.93 -5.68
CA ARG A 43 -6.99 -7.60 -5.25
C ARG A 43 -7.23 -7.31 -3.75
N ILE A 44 -8.06 -6.30 -3.48
CA ILE A 44 -8.34 -5.55 -2.23
C ILE A 44 -8.68 -6.41 -0.98
N ARG A 45 -8.66 -7.74 -1.04
CA ARG A 45 -9.17 -8.59 0.05
C ARG A 45 -8.21 -8.78 1.23
N GLU A 46 -6.92 -8.49 1.09
CA GLU A 46 -5.93 -8.83 2.14
C GLU A 46 -4.95 -7.71 2.51
N VAL A 47 -5.18 -6.47 2.08
CA VAL A 47 -4.32 -5.33 2.47
C VAL A 47 -4.56 -4.93 3.92
N ARG A 48 -3.49 -4.82 4.72
CA ARG A 48 -3.54 -4.27 6.09
C ARG A 48 -3.85 -2.78 6.03
N SER A 49 -2.96 -1.99 5.45
CA SER A 49 -3.18 -0.56 5.19
C SER A 49 -2.23 -0.03 4.11
N ILE A 50 -2.78 0.63 3.10
CA ILE A 50 -2.06 1.39 2.08
C ILE A 50 -2.65 2.79 2.07
N GLU A 51 -1.86 3.81 2.35
CA GLU A 51 -2.23 5.20 2.23
C GLU A 51 -1.43 5.87 1.12
N PHE A 52 -2.03 6.85 0.45
CA PHE A 52 -1.39 7.66 -0.57
C PHE A 52 -1.40 9.14 -0.17
N ASN A 53 -0.46 9.92 -0.71
CA ASN A 53 -0.29 11.33 -0.37
C ASN A 53 -1.48 12.23 -0.74
N ASP A 54 -2.37 11.77 -1.61
CA ASP A 54 -3.59 12.46 -2.00
C ASP A 54 -4.76 12.23 -1.01
N GLY A 55 -4.52 11.45 0.04
CA GLY A 55 -5.50 11.13 1.08
C GLY A 55 -6.30 9.86 0.81
N PHE A 56 -6.11 9.20 -0.32
CA PHE A 56 -6.70 7.89 -0.58
C PHE A 56 -6.10 6.83 0.35
N ARG A 57 -6.96 6.00 0.96
CA ARG A 57 -6.53 4.93 1.86
C ARG A 57 -7.31 3.63 1.60
N LEU A 58 -6.58 2.53 1.43
CA LEU A 58 -7.08 1.16 1.39
C LEU A 58 -6.69 0.47 2.71
N GLN A 59 -7.66 -0.07 3.44
CA GLN A 59 -7.38 -0.80 4.68
C GLN A 59 -8.39 -1.94 4.85
N ARG A 60 -7.98 -3.03 5.52
CA ARG A 60 -8.91 -4.12 5.88
C ARG A 60 -9.95 -3.57 6.86
N LYS A 61 -11.23 -3.86 6.61
CA LYS A 61 -12.32 -3.66 7.58
C LYS A 61 -12.33 -4.78 8.61
#